data_AF-A0A5H2WXX3-F1
#
_entry.id   AF-A0A5H2WXX3-F1
#
_cell.length_a   1.000
_cell.length_b   1.000
_cell.length_c   1.000
_cell.angle_alpha   90.00
_cell.angle_beta   90.00
_cell.angle_gamma   90.00
#
_symmetry.space_group_name_H-M   'P 1'
#
loop_
_entity.id
_entity.type
_entity.pdbx_description
1 polymer ?
#
loop_
_entity_poly.entity_id
_entity_poly.type
_entity_poly.pdbx_seq_one_letter_code
_entity_poly.pdbx_strand_id
1 'polypeptide(L)' 'NVKSVIDNIILQVRTRAADIGMCGLYITDDRITETDMSIGHSRDCASFITLASKALPKYRAIMGPFQWPVWVCIVVIYL' A
#
# COMPACT_ATOMS: atom_id res chain seq x y z
N ASN A 1 -0.02 -25.73 -11.99
CA ASN A 1 0.79 -25.19 -10.90
C ASN A 1 1.72 -24.14 -11.50
N VAL A 2 1.27 -22.89 -11.60
CA VAL A 2 2.01 -21.82 -12.30
C VAL A 2 3.08 -21.32 -11.33
N LYS A 3 4.35 -21.63 -11.59
CA LYS A 3 5.47 -21.09 -10.82
C LYS A 3 5.55 -19.59 -11.05
N SER A 4 5.75 -18.80 -10.00
CA SER A 4 5.93 -17.35 -10.13
C SER A 4 7.16 -17.06 -10.99
N VAL A 5 7.17 -15.93 -11.70
CA VAL A 5 8.34 -15.47 -12.46
C VAL A 5 9.57 -15.39 -11.55
N ILE A 6 9.37 -14.98 -10.29
CA ILE A 6 10.42 -14.88 -9.28
C ILE A 6 11.01 -16.25 -8.97
N ASP A 7 10.18 -17.29 -8.85
CA ASP A 7 10.64 -18.64 -8.53
C ASP A 7 11.52 -19.23 -9.65
N ASN A 8 11.25 -18.86 -10.91
CA ASN A 8 12.09 -19.27 -12.03
C ASN A 8 13.47 -18.59 -12.00
N ILE A 9 13.54 -17.31 -11.60
CA ILE A 9 14.81 -16.59 -11.45
C ILE A 9 15.63 -17.22 -10.33
N ILE A 10 15.00 -17.48 -9.18
CA ILE A 10 15.67 -18.14 -8.05
C ILE A 10 16.19 -19.51 -8.46
N LEU A 11 15.39 -20.29 -9.21
CA LEU A 11 15.81 -21.60 -9.72
C LEU A 11 17.02 -21.48 -10.64
N GLN A 12 17.03 -20.52 -11.57
CA GLN A 12 18.17 -20.33 -12.49
C GLN A 12 19.46 -19.97 -11.76
N VAL A 13 19.39 -19.11 -10.74
CA VAL A 13 20.52 -18.76 -9.88
C VAL A 13 20.99 -19.99 -9.09
N ARG A 14 20.04 -20.74 -8.50
CA ARG A 14 20.33 -21.97 -7.75
C ARG A 14 20.98 -23.05 -8.61
N THR A 15 20.55 -23.21 -9.85
CA THR A 15 21.12 -24.19 -10.80
C THR A 15 22.41 -23.70 -11.45
N ARG A 16 22.94 -22.53 -11.06
CA ARG A 16 24.10 -21.88 -11.68
C ARG A 16 23.94 -21.68 -13.20
N ALA A 17 22.69 -21.53 -13.65
CA ALA A 17 22.38 -21.13 -15.02
C ALA A 17 22.49 -19.61 -15.20
N ALA A 18 22.44 -18.86 -14.08
CA ALA A 18 22.72 -17.44 -14.01
C ALA A 18 23.54 -17.15 -12.74
N ASP A 19 24.48 -16.20 -12.82
CA ASP A 19 25.31 -15.81 -11.67
C ASP A 19 24.61 -14.79 -10.76
N ILE A 20 23.82 -13.88 -11.36
CA ILE A 20 23.13 -12.79 -10.64
C ILE A 20 21.71 -12.63 -11.19
N GLY A 21 20.71 -12.60 -10.31
CA GLY A 21 19.33 -12.28 -10.64
C GLY A 21 18.88 -10.98 -9.96
N MET A 22 18.13 -10.14 -10.67
CA MET A 22 17.51 -8.94 -10.12
C MET A 22 15.99 -9.01 -10.27
N CYS A 23 15.26 -8.93 -9.17
CA CYS A 23 13.81 -8.82 -9.18
C CYS A 23 13.29 -8.18 -7.88
N GLY A 24 12.03 -7.73 -7.90
CA GLY A 24 11.34 -7.22 -6.71
C GLY A 24 10.92 -8.36 -5.78
N LEU A 25 11.89 -9.00 -5.14
CA LEU A 25 11.68 -10.09 -4.19
C LEU A 25 11.84 -9.58 -2.76
N TYR A 26 11.03 -10.13 -1.86
CA TYR A 26 11.19 -9.92 -0.42
C TYR A 26 12.22 -10.89 0.14
N ILE A 27 13.11 -10.35 0.96
CA ILE A 27 14.11 -11.10 1.70
C ILE A 27 13.39 -11.80 2.86
N THR A 28 13.44 -13.13 2.86
CA THR A 28 12.87 -13.99 3.90
C THR A 28 13.90 -15.03 4.31
N ASP A 29 13.85 -15.51 5.55
CA ASP A 29 14.85 -16.46 6.07
C ASP A 29 14.96 -17.72 5.19
N ASP A 30 13.81 -18.27 4.76
CA ASP A 30 13.78 -19.43 3.87
C ASP A 30 14.59 -19.21 2.58
N ARG A 31 14.57 -18.01 2.00
CA ARG A 31 15.25 -17.73 0.72
C ARG A 31 16.71 -17.35 0.91
N ILE A 32 17.06 -16.73 2.04
CA ILE A 32 18.46 -16.47 2.40
C ILE A 32 19.22 -17.79 2.55
N THR A 33 18.57 -18.85 3.04
CA THR A 33 19.24 -20.16 3.18
C THR A 33 19.56 -20.84 1.83
N GLU A 34 18.77 -20.57 0.78
CA GLU A 34 18.97 -21.20 -0.54
C GLU A 34 19.83 -20.36 -1.49
N THR A 35 19.83 -19.04 -1.33
CA THR A 35 20.51 -18.07 -2.21
C THR A 35 21.04 -16.89 -1.42
N ASP A 36 22.26 -16.46 -1.74
CA ASP A 36 22.82 -15.24 -1.16
C ASP A 36 22.13 -14.00 -1.75
N MET A 37 21.66 -13.12 -0.87
CA MET A 37 20.96 -11.89 -1.25
C MET A 37 21.78 -10.66 -0.86
N SER A 38 21.68 -9.60 -1.67
CA SER A 38 22.27 -8.31 -1.33
C SER A 38 21.51 -7.62 -0.19
N ILE A 39 22.06 -6.52 0.30
CA ILE A 39 21.31 -5.61 1.16
C ILE A 39 20.08 -5.06 0.42
N GLY A 40 18.95 -4.97 1.11
CA GLY A 40 17.71 -4.48 0.52
C GLY A 40 17.79 -3.00 0.18
N HIS A 41 17.58 -2.65 -1.10
CA HIS A 41 17.54 -1.26 -1.57
C HIS A 41 16.33 -0.49 -1.03
N SER A 42 15.18 -1.16 -0.92
CA SER A 42 13.91 -0.59 -0.48
C SER A 42 13.29 -1.43 0.63
N ARG A 43 12.53 -0.80 1.51
CA ARG A 43 11.71 -1.47 2.51
C ARG A 43 10.24 -1.35 2.11
N ASP A 44 9.63 -2.48 1.79
CA ASP A 44 8.23 -2.58 1.44
C ASP A 44 7.43 -3.26 2.56
N CYS A 45 6.12 -3.01 2.59
CA CYS A 45 5.20 -3.64 3.53
C CYS A 45 3.96 -4.20 2.81
N ALA A 46 3.37 -5.25 3.37
CA ALA A 46 2.08 -5.74 2.89
C ALA A 46 0.99 -4.72 3.26
N SER A 47 0.25 -4.25 2.26
CA SER A 47 -0.89 -3.36 2.46
C SER A 47 -2.12 -3.91 1.75
N PHE A 48 -3.28 -3.74 2.40
CA PHE A 48 -4.56 -4.07 1.80
C PHE A 48 -5.06 -2.84 1.05
N ILE A 49 -5.16 -2.97 -0.28
CA ILE A 49 -5.72 -1.91 -1.12
C ILE A 49 -7.24 -2.06 -1.09
N THR A 50 -7.92 -1.08 -0.50
CA THR A 50 -9.39 -0.98 -0.49
C THR A 50 -9.84 0.31 -1.15
N LEU A 51 -11.09 0.35 -1.60
CA LEU A 51 -11.69 1.57 -2.15
C LEU A 51 -11.74 2.65 -1.06
N ALA A 52 -11.22 3.84 -1.36
CA ALA A 52 -11.26 4.96 -0.44
C ALA A 52 -12.72 5.29 -0.06
N SER A 53 -12.99 5.36 1.25
CA SER A 53 -14.31 5.75 1.76
C SER A 53 -14.65 7.16 1.28
N LYS A 54 -15.77 7.32 0.56
CA LYS A 54 -16.38 8.63 0.29
C LYS A 54 -17.11 9.14 1.54
N ALA A 55 -16.40 9.27 2.66
CA ALA A 55 -16.91 10.02 3.78
C ALA A 55 -16.81 11.52 3.43
N LEU A 56 -17.93 12.23 3.53
CA LEU A 56 -17.89 13.69 3.47
C LEU A 56 -17.01 14.20 4.62
N PRO A 57 -16.15 15.22 4.41
CA PRO A 57 -15.39 15.83 5.50
C PRO A 57 -16.32 16.19 6.67
N LYS A 58 -15.86 16.01 7.92
CA LYS A 58 -16.71 16.20 9.11
C LYS A 58 -17.47 17.54 9.10
N TYR A 59 -16.83 18.62 8.67
CA TYR A 59 -17.47 19.94 8.56
C TYR A 59 -18.62 19.96 7.52
N ARG A 60 -18.45 19.24 6.39
CA ARG A 60 -19.47 19.14 5.34
C ARG A 60 -20.64 18.26 5.77
N ALA A 61 -20.40 17.27 6.62
CA ALA A 61 -21.49 16.50 7.23
C ALA A 61 -22.34 17.35 8.20
N ILE A 62 -21.72 18.28 8.92
CA ILE A 62 -22.40 19.13 9.92
C ILE A 62 -23.07 20.34 9.28
N MET A 63 -22.38 21.07 8.40
CA MET A 63 -22.92 22.27 7.75
C MET A 63 -23.68 21.99 6.45
N GLY A 64 -23.43 20.86 5.80
CA GLY A 64 -24.08 20.49 4.54
C GLY A 64 -25.61 20.40 4.55
N PRO A 65 -26.30 19.96 5.63
CA PRO A 65 -27.75 19.87 5.62
C PRO A 65 -28.47 21.23 5.79
N PHE A 66 -27.77 22.30 6.16
CA PHE A 66 -28.37 23.62 6.40
C PHE A 66 -27.89 24.65 5.38
N GLN A 67 -28.83 25.41 4.81
CA GLN A 67 -28.48 26.54 3.94
C GLN A 67 -27.84 27.68 4.78
N TRP A 68 -26.97 28.48 4.15
CA TRP A 68 -26.32 29.64 4.79
C TRP A 68 -27.28 30.58 5.57
N PRO A 69 -28.54 30.82 5.15
CA PRO A 69 -29.48 31.63 5.92
C PRO A 69 -29.78 31.13 7.33
N VAL A 70 -29.74 29.81 7.58
CA VAL A 70 -29.98 29.24 8.92
C VAL A 70 -28.94 29.74 9.93
N TRP A 71 -27.68 29.79 9.50
CA TRP A 71 -26.58 30.27 10.32
C TRP A 71 -26.69 31.77 10.59
N VAL A 72 -27.15 32.56 9.62
CA VAL A 72 -27.43 33.99 9.81
C VAL A 72 -28.56 34.21 10.82
N CYS A 73 -29.65 33.46 10.73
CA CYS A 73 -30.77 33.57 11.68
C CYS A 73 -30.34 33.26 13.12
N ILE A 74 -29.49 32.25 13.34
CA ILE A 74 -28.96 31.93 14.67
C ILE A 74 -28.18 33.12 15.25
N VAL A 75 -27.35 33.78 14.43
CA VAL A 75 -26.57 34.95 14.85
C VAL A 75 -27.47 36.12 15.21
N VAL A 76 -28.53 36.39 14.43
CA VAL A 76 -29.46 37.51 14.64
C VAL A 76 -30.34 37.32 15.89
N ILE A 77 -30.73 36.09 16.21
CA ILE A 77 -31.56 35.80 17.40
C ILE A 77 -30.73 35.90 18.70
N TYR A 78 -29.42 35.64 18.62
CA TYR A 78 -28.55 35.54 19.79
C TYR A 78 -27.81 36.84 20.15
N LEU A 79 -27.69 37.77 19.21
CA LEU A 79 -27.19 39.14 19.42
C LEU A 79 -28.28 40.06 19.96
#